data_AF-U5BS89-F1
#
_entry.id   AF-U5BS89-F1
#
_cell.length_a   1.000
_cell.length_b   1.000
_cell.length_c   1.000
_cell.angle_alpha   90.00
_cell.angle_beta   90.00
_cell.angle_gamma   90.00
#
_symmetry.space_group_name_H-M   'P 1'
#
loop_
_entity.id
_entity.type
_entity.pdbx_description
1 polymer ?
#
loop_
_entity_poly.entity_id
_entity_poly.type
_entity_poly.pdbx_seq_one_letter_code
_entity_poly.pdbx_strand_id
1 'polypeptide(L)'
;MLNLHILQMADYFFVLFHTCLILFNLFGWLWKPLQKWQLLTISLTFASWLGLGIWYGLGYCPLTDWHWDILRQMGETNLPNSYISYLFQRLLGLKLPDLWVDVLTVSMAILALAASIWVNFFQKRKGNSIA
;
A
#
# COMPACT_ATOMS: atom_id res chain seq x y z
N MET A 1 -28.31 -14.08 -3.29
CA MET A 1 -28.12 -13.55 -1.93
C MET A 1 -26.83 -14.03 -1.27
N LEU A 2 -26.48 -15.33 -1.29
CA LEU A 2 -25.20 -15.84 -0.76
C LEU A 2 -23.94 -15.18 -1.35
N ASN A 3 -23.91 -14.91 -2.65
CA ASN A 3 -22.75 -14.27 -3.29
C ASN A 3 -22.51 -12.82 -2.82
N LEU A 4 -23.57 -12.07 -2.46
CA LEU A 4 -23.42 -10.66 -2.09
C LEU A 4 -22.75 -10.51 -0.72
N HIS A 5 -23.10 -11.34 0.26
CA HIS A 5 -22.46 -11.32 1.57
C HIS A 5 -20.98 -11.69 1.50
N ILE A 6 -20.62 -12.64 0.63
CA ILE A 6 -19.22 -13.02 0.41
C ILE A 6 -18.43 -11.86 -0.21
N LEU A 7 -18.98 -11.19 -1.22
CA LEU A 7 -18.35 -10.02 -1.84
C LEU A 7 -18.18 -8.87 -0.82
N GLN A 8 -19.18 -8.62 0.02
CA GLN A 8 -19.08 -7.62 1.09
C GLN A 8 -17.99 -7.96 2.11
N MET A 9 -17.90 -9.23 2.55
CA MET A 9 -16.83 -9.67 3.44
C MET A 9 -15.44 -9.49 2.79
N ALA A 10 -15.33 -9.81 1.51
CA ALA A 10 -14.09 -9.63 0.76
C ALA A 10 -13.72 -8.14 0.66
N ASP A 11 -14.68 -7.27 0.34
CA ASP A 11 -14.51 -5.82 0.31
C ASP A 11 -13.98 -5.26 1.66
N TYR A 12 -14.64 -5.56 2.78
CA TYR A 12 -14.15 -5.17 4.11
C TYR A 12 -12.76 -5.71 4.41
N PHE A 13 -12.48 -6.96 4.04
CA PHE A 13 -11.16 -7.57 4.18
C PHE A 13 -10.11 -6.80 3.36
N PHE A 14 -10.38 -6.49 2.10
CA PHE A 14 -9.43 -5.77 1.25
C PHE A 14 -9.17 -4.35 1.74
N VAL A 15 -10.20 -3.62 2.19
CA VAL A 15 -10.04 -2.30 2.81
C VAL A 15 -9.16 -2.38 4.05
N LEU A 16 -9.47 -3.29 4.98
CA LEU A 16 -8.72 -3.44 6.22
C LEU A 16 -7.28 -3.89 5.96
N PHE A 17 -7.11 -4.94 5.15
CA PHE A 17 -5.81 -5.53 4.83
C PHE A 17 -4.90 -4.51 4.12
N HIS A 18 -5.39 -3.81 3.09
CA HIS A 18 -4.59 -2.79 2.44
C HIS A 18 -4.25 -1.64 3.35
N THR A 19 -5.20 -1.15 4.15
CA THR A 19 -4.94 -0.04 5.07
C THR A 19 -3.85 -0.41 6.07
N CYS A 20 -3.93 -1.62 6.63
CA CYS A 20 -2.88 -2.17 7.48
C CYS A 20 -1.55 -2.32 6.74
N LEU A 21 -1.54 -2.78 5.49
CA LEU A 21 -0.34 -2.91 4.67
C LEU A 21 0.31 -1.55 4.37
N ILE A 22 -0.48 -0.51 4.09
CA ILE A 22 -0.02 0.86 3.86
C ILE A 22 0.61 1.42 5.14
N LEU A 23 -0.09 1.31 6.28
CA LEU A 23 0.42 1.80 7.57
C LEU A 23 1.67 1.04 8.00
N PHE A 24 1.69 -0.28 7.79
CA PHE A 24 2.88 -1.09 7.98
C PHE A 24 4.00 -0.55 7.10
N ASN A 25 3.77 -0.40 5.79
CA ASN A 25 4.76 0.12 4.87
C ASN A 25 5.29 1.52 5.22
N LEU A 26 4.51 2.37 5.89
CA LEU A 26 4.95 3.70 6.31
C LEU A 26 5.70 3.73 7.64
N PHE A 27 5.31 2.88 8.61
CA PHE A 27 5.77 2.98 9.99
C PHE A 27 6.52 1.74 10.50
N GLY A 28 6.50 0.63 9.77
CA GLY A 28 7.06 -0.66 10.17
C GLY A 28 8.58 -0.64 10.38
N TRP A 29 9.28 0.37 9.83
CA TRP A 29 10.72 0.56 10.01
C TRP A 29 11.09 1.06 11.41
N LEU A 30 10.14 1.67 12.14
CA LEU A 30 10.34 2.14 13.51
C LEU A 30 10.57 0.98 14.49
N TRP A 31 9.97 -0.19 14.21
CA TRP A 31 10.00 -1.31 15.14
C TRP A 31 11.04 -2.38 14.72
N LYS A 32 12.09 -2.55 15.52
CA LYS A 32 13.22 -3.47 15.28
C LYS A 32 12.87 -4.89 14.77
N PRO A 33 11.95 -5.67 15.38
CA PRO A 33 11.57 -6.99 14.88
C PRO A 33 10.88 -6.95 13.50
N LEU A 34 10.22 -5.85 13.16
CA LEU A 34 9.44 -5.70 11.93
C LEU A 34 10.24 -5.10 10.78
N GLN A 35 11.42 -4.51 11.03
CA GLN A 35 12.26 -3.86 10.02
C GLN A 35 12.59 -4.71 8.79
N LYS A 36 12.86 -6.01 8.97
CA LYS A 36 13.14 -6.92 7.84
C LYS A 36 11.88 -7.23 7.03
N TRP A 37 10.76 -7.47 7.73
CA TRP A 37 9.46 -7.72 7.12
C TRP A 37 8.97 -6.49 6.36
N GLN A 38 9.14 -5.32 6.96
CA GLN A 38 8.88 -4.02 6.36
C GLN A 38 9.68 -3.82 5.08
N LEU A 39 10.99 -4.12 5.10
CA LEU A 39 11.83 -4.01 3.90
C LEU A 39 11.35 -4.97 2.81
N LEU A 40 10.93 -6.18 3.17
CA LEU A 40 10.38 -7.14 2.23
C LEU A 40 9.06 -6.65 1.62
N THR A 41 8.10 -6.19 2.43
CA THR A 41 6.79 -5.74 1.96
C THR A 41 6.91 -4.50 1.08
N ILE A 42 7.70 -3.50 1.48
CA ILE A 42 7.88 -2.30 0.67
C ILE A 42 8.61 -2.62 -0.64
N SER A 43 9.56 -3.55 -0.63
CA SER A 43 10.24 -4.00 -1.86
C SER A 43 9.27 -4.71 -2.80
N LEU A 44 8.37 -5.56 -2.29
CA LEU A 44 7.32 -6.19 -3.08
C LEU A 44 6.34 -5.15 -3.65
N THR A 45 5.99 -4.11 -2.88
CA THR A 45 5.16 -3.00 -3.37
C THR A 45 5.85 -2.27 -4.51
N PHE A 46 7.13 -1.90 -4.35
CA PHE A 46 7.90 -1.26 -5.43
C PHE A 46 8.10 -2.20 -6.63
N ALA A 47 8.30 -3.50 -6.41
CA ALA A 47 8.39 -4.47 -7.49
C ALA A 47 7.08 -4.57 -8.29
N SER A 48 5.93 -4.48 -7.62
CA SER A 48 4.62 -4.37 -8.31
C SER A 48 4.53 -3.07 -9.09
N TRP A 49 4.85 -1.94 -8.46
CA TRP A 49 4.72 -0.62 -9.09
C TRP A 49 5.66 -0.41 -10.27
N LEU A 50 6.89 -0.91 -10.19
CA LEU A 50 7.90 -0.77 -11.24
C LEU A 50 7.84 -1.91 -12.25
N GLY A 51 7.60 -3.15 -11.81
CA GLY A 51 7.56 -4.32 -12.68
C GLY A 51 6.24 -4.40 -13.45
N LEU A 52 5.12 -4.45 -12.72
CA LEU A 52 3.79 -4.52 -13.34
C LEU A 52 3.32 -3.15 -13.82
N GLY A 53 3.77 -2.07 -13.18
CA GLY A 53 3.40 -0.73 -13.63
C GLY A 53 3.95 -0.29 -14.98
N ILE A 54 4.97 -0.98 -15.53
CA ILE A 54 5.38 -0.79 -16.93
C ILE A 54 4.24 -1.18 -17.90
N TRP A 55 3.40 -2.15 -17.52
CA TRP A 55 2.30 -2.66 -18.34
C TRP A 55 0.96 -2.03 -17.99
N TYR A 56 0.70 -1.83 -16.70
CA TYR A 56 -0.62 -1.42 -16.18
C TYR A 56 -0.67 0.02 -15.66
N GLY A 57 0.48 0.71 -15.55
CA GLY A 57 0.58 2.09 -15.06
C GLY A 57 1.39 2.21 -13.76
N LEU A 58 2.09 3.34 -13.58
CA LEU A 58 2.87 3.63 -12.37
C LEU A 58 1.99 3.57 -11.13
N GLY A 59 2.40 2.79 -10.13
CA GLY A 59 1.64 2.61 -8.89
C GLY A 59 0.70 1.40 -8.87
N TYR A 60 0.70 0.58 -9.93
CA TYR A 60 -0.16 -0.60 -10.02
C TYR A 60 0.07 -1.61 -8.88
N CYS A 61 -1.02 -2.02 -8.23
CA CYS A 61 -1.03 -3.05 -7.20
C CYS A 61 -2.06 -4.14 -7.56
N PRO A 62 -1.67 -5.42 -7.66
CA PRO A 62 -2.60 -6.50 -8.02
C PRO A 62 -3.71 -6.68 -6.99
N LEU A 63 -3.46 -6.33 -5.72
CA LEU A 63 -4.47 -6.39 -4.67
C LEU A 63 -5.55 -5.31 -4.88
N THR A 64 -5.17 -4.12 -5.39
CA THR A 64 -6.13 -3.07 -5.75
C THR A 64 -7.01 -3.52 -6.90
N ASP A 65 -6.40 -4.11 -7.92
CA ASP A 65 -7.13 -4.58 -9.10
C ASP A 65 -8.13 -5.68 -8.75
N TRP A 66 -7.74 -6.62 -7.90
CA TRP A 66 -8.65 -7.65 -7.41
C TRP A 66 -9.80 -7.04 -6.58
N HIS A 67 -9.48 -6.06 -5.74
CA HIS A 67 -10.50 -5.38 -4.97
C HIS A 67 -11.46 -4.59 -5.87
N TRP A 68 -10.97 -3.92 -6.92
CA TRP A 68 -11.81 -3.25 -7.90
C TRP A 68 -12.74 -4.23 -8.61
N ASP A 69 -12.29 -5.43 -8.94
CA ASP A 69 -13.16 -6.46 -9.53
C ASP A 69 -14.29 -6.85 -8.58
N ILE A 70 -14.00 -7.02 -7.29
CA ILE A 70 -15.04 -7.28 -6.26
C ILE A 70 -16.05 -6.13 -6.18
N LEU A 71 -15.58 -4.88 -6.18
CA LEU A 71 -16.46 -3.70 -6.14
C LEU A 71 -17.35 -3.61 -7.40
N ARG A 72 -16.79 -3.89 -8.58
CA ARG A 72 -17.55 -3.95 -9.84
C ARG A 72 -18.61 -5.04 -9.81
N GLN A 73 -18.30 -6.22 -9.25
CA GLN A 73 -19.28 -7.30 -9.06
C GLN A 73 -20.41 -6.91 -8.08
N MET A 74 -20.15 -5.99 -7.14
CA MET A 74 -21.19 -5.40 -6.28
C MET A 74 -21.96 -4.25 -6.95
N GLY A 75 -21.61 -3.85 -8.17
CA GLY A 75 -22.28 -2.79 -8.94
C GLY A 75 -21.64 -1.40 -8.83
N GLU A 76 -20.47 -1.27 -8.20
CA GLU A 76 -19.76 0.01 -8.12
C GLU A 76 -19.09 0.36 -9.45
N THR A 77 -19.39 1.56 -9.97
CA THR A 77 -18.95 1.99 -11.32
C THR A 77 -18.13 3.28 -11.32
N ASN A 78 -18.22 4.09 -10.25
CA ASN A 78 -17.51 5.36 -10.13
C ASN A 78 -16.27 5.24 -9.23
N LEU A 79 -15.41 4.25 -9.51
CA LEU A 79 -14.18 4.03 -8.77
C LEU A 79 -13.11 5.07 -9.21
N PRO A 80 -12.40 5.72 -8.28
CA PRO A 80 -11.30 6.62 -8.62
C PRO A 80 -10.10 5.83 -9.13
N ASN A 81 -9.20 6.48 -9.88
CA ASN A 81 -8.02 5.79 -10.43
C ASN A 81 -7.01 5.44 -9.34
N SER A 82 -6.97 6.23 -8.25
CA SER A 82 -6.08 5.97 -7.12
C SER A 82 -6.79 5.23 -6.00
N TYR A 83 -6.20 4.12 -5.54
CA TYR A 83 -6.72 3.37 -4.40
C TYR A 83 -6.73 4.19 -3.11
N ILE A 84 -5.74 5.07 -2.94
CA ILE A 84 -5.68 5.94 -1.77
C ILE A 84 -6.81 6.97 -1.84
N SER A 85 -7.11 7.56 -3.00
CA SER A 85 -8.29 8.42 -3.18
C SER A 85 -9.58 7.69 -2.81
N TYR A 86 -9.70 6.41 -3.20
CA TYR A 86 -10.82 5.56 -2.81
C TYR A 86 -10.92 5.39 -1.28
N LEU A 87 -9.81 5.12 -0.58
CA LEU A 87 -9.80 5.02 0.88
C LEU A 87 -10.18 6.35 1.55
N PHE A 88 -9.67 7.49 1.07
CA PHE A 88 -10.04 8.80 1.59
C PHE A 88 -11.53 9.09 1.38
N GLN A 89 -12.05 8.81 0.19
CA GLN A 89 -13.47 8.99 -0.10
C GLN A 89 -14.34 8.07 0.76
N ARG A 90 -13.95 6.80 0.92
CA ARG A 90 -14.74 5.81 1.65
C ARG A 90 -14.69 6.00 3.17
N LEU A 91 -13.53 6.30 3.73
CA LEU A 91 -13.34 6.40 5.18
C LEU A 91 -13.64 7.80 5.73
N LEU A 92 -13.32 8.84 4.96
CA LEU A 92 -13.42 10.24 5.40
C LEU A 92 -14.47 11.04 4.63
N GLY A 93 -15.06 10.48 3.56
CA GLY A 93 -15.99 11.22 2.70
C GLY A 93 -15.30 12.29 1.83
N LEU A 94 -13.97 12.31 1.77
CA LEU A 94 -13.19 13.36 1.09
C LEU A 94 -12.79 12.92 -0.32
N LYS A 95 -13.25 13.67 -1.33
CA LYS A 95 -12.83 13.46 -2.73
C LYS A 95 -11.60 14.29 -3.03
N LEU A 96 -10.42 13.68 -2.89
CA LEU A 96 -9.15 14.29 -3.25
C LEU A 96 -8.84 14.06 -4.73
N PRO A 97 -8.14 14.99 -5.41
CA PRO A 97 -7.70 14.76 -6.78
C PRO A 97 -6.61 13.69 -6.83
N ASP A 98 -6.78 12.69 -7.70
CA ASP A 98 -5.90 11.52 -7.81
C ASP A 98 -4.42 11.91 -7.96
N LEU A 99 -4.11 12.94 -8.74
CA LEU A 99 -2.74 13.41 -8.95
C LEU A 99 -2.02 13.79 -7.63
N TRP A 100 -2.69 14.50 -6.72
CA TRP A 100 -2.09 14.91 -5.45
C TRP A 100 -1.87 13.71 -4.54
N VAL A 101 -2.83 12.80 -4.53
CA VAL A 101 -2.80 11.58 -3.74
C VAL A 101 -1.70 10.66 -4.22
N ASP A 102 -1.53 10.51 -5.53
CA ASP A 102 -0.50 9.65 -6.12
C ASP A 102 0.91 10.21 -5.85
N VAL A 103 1.11 11.52 -6.01
CA VAL A 103 2.39 12.19 -5.68
C VAL A 103 2.73 12.02 -4.20
N LEU A 104 1.74 12.20 -3.31
CA LEU A 104 1.94 12.00 -1.88
C LEU A 104 2.27 10.53 -1.56
N THR A 105 1.56 9.59 -2.18
CA THR A 105 1.73 8.15 -1.96
C THR A 105 3.11 7.69 -2.40
N VAL A 106 3.56 8.11 -3.58
CA VAL A 106 4.89 7.78 -4.11
C VAL A 106 5.98 8.43 -3.27
N SER A 107 5.86 9.72 -2.95
CA SER A 107 6.86 10.42 -2.15
C SER A 107 7.02 9.80 -0.75
N MET A 108 5.91 9.51 -0.06
CA MET A 108 5.94 8.84 1.24
C MET A 108 6.50 7.42 1.16
N ALA A 109 6.17 6.65 0.13
CA ALA A 109 6.73 5.32 -0.10
C ALA A 109 8.24 5.36 -0.33
N ILE A 110 8.75 6.32 -1.12
CA ILE A 110 10.19 6.50 -1.33
C ILE A 110 10.89 6.87 -0.02
N LEU A 111 10.33 7.79 0.76
CA LEU A 111 10.87 8.18 2.07
C LEU A 111 10.91 6.98 3.04
N ALA A 112 9.85 6.19 3.09
CA ALA A 112 9.78 4.99 3.93
C ALA A 112 10.80 3.92 3.49
N LEU A 113 11.02 3.75 2.18
CA LEU A 113 12.04 2.86 1.65
C LEU A 113 13.45 3.34 2.04
N ALA A 114 13.73 4.64 1.86
CA ALA A 114 15.01 5.23 2.26
C ALA A 114 15.27 5.08 3.76
N ALA A 115 14.27 5.35 4.60
CA ALA A 115 14.35 5.14 6.04
C ALA A 115 14.59 3.68 6.41
N SER A 116 13.88 2.74 5.76
CA SER A 116 14.06 1.31 5.97
C SER A 116 15.47 0.83 5.61
N ILE A 117 16.02 1.30 4.47
CA ILE A 117 17.40 1.01 4.06
C ILE A 117 18.40 1.59 5.07
N TRP A 118 18.19 2.84 5.50
CA TRP A 118 19.04 3.49 6.49
C TRP A 118 19.13 2.69 7.79
N VAL A 119 17.97 2.32 8.34
CA VAL A 119 17.89 1.61 9.62
C VAL A 119 18.43 0.18 9.52
N ASN A 120 18.16 -0.53 8.42
CA ASN A 120 18.63 -1.91 8.26
C ASN A 120 20.14 -2.01 7.98
N PHE A 121 20.71 -1.10 7.19
CA PHE A 121 22.10 -1.19 6.73
C PHE A 121 23.08 -0.28 7.46
N PHE A 122 22.67 0.93 7.86
CA PHE A 122 23.57 1.92 8.48
C PHE A 122 23.51 1.91 10.00
N GLN A 123 22.33 1.71 10.59
CA GLN A 123 22.21 1.69 12.06
C GLN A 123 22.78 0.42 12.70
N LYS A 124 22.71 -0.73 12.01
CA LYS A 124 23.37 -1.96 12.45
C LYS A 124 24.90 -1.88 12.47
N ARG A 125 25.51 -1.08 11.59
CA ARG A 125 26.98 -0.95 11.53
C ARG A 125 27.58 -0.23 12.74
N LYS A 126 26.82 0.60 13.46
CA LYS A 126 27.30 1.24 14.70
C LYS A 126 27.40 0.30 15.91
N GLY A 127 26.85 -0.93 15.84
CA GLY A 127 26.91 -1.90 16.93
C GLY A 127 28.14 -2.82 16.93
N ASN A 128 28.95 -2.81 15.86
CA ASN A 128 30.07 -3.76 15.68
C ASN A 128 31.45 -3.08 15.65
N SER A 129 31.58 -1.82 16.09
CA SER A 129 32.87 -1.11 16.17
C SER A 129 33.44 -1.02 17.59
N ILE A 130 32.96 -1.85 18.52
CA ILE A 130 33.58 -2.01 19.85
C ILE A 130 33.54 -3.50 20.22
N ALA A 131 34.46 -4.28 19.66
CA ALA A 131 34.90 -5.56 20.19
C ALA A 131 36.33 -5.82 19.69
#